data_AF-A0AAE1EYU7-F1
#
_entry.id   AF-A0AAE1EYU7-F1
#
_cell.length_a   1.000
_cell.length_b   1.000
_cell.length_c   1.000
_cell.angle_alpha   90.00
_cell.angle_beta   90.00
_cell.angle_gamma   90.00
#
_symmetry.space_group_name_H-M   'P 1'
#
loop_
_entity.id
_entity.type
_entity.pdbx_description
1 polymer ?
#
loop_
_entity_poly.entity_id
_entity_poly.type
_entity_poly.pdbx_seq_one_letter_code
_entity_poly.pdbx_strand_id
1 'polypeptide(L)'
;MTKLPDYVSFKHFDGSPLSDLFPAAGDDLLELLGSLLTINPNKRCNCTQALHMGYFSNRPPPTPGPGLPLPPNIRDKRDQQKPTLKRKILDESTFGGSLAKKLQF
;
A
#
# COMPACT_ATOMS: atom_id res chain seq x y z
N MET A 1 -7.49 -19.01 -30.35
CA MET A 1 -6.12 -18.61 -29.95
C MET A 1 -5.01 -19.39 -30.66
N THR A 2 -5.33 -20.18 -31.70
CA THR A 2 -4.35 -20.99 -32.45
C THR A 2 -3.64 -20.26 -33.58
N LYS A 3 -3.94 -18.97 -33.80
CA LYS A 3 -3.45 -18.16 -34.92
C LYS A 3 -2.30 -17.21 -34.55
N LEU A 4 -1.75 -17.32 -33.34
CA LEU A 4 -0.61 -16.51 -32.93
C LEU A 4 0.67 -17.05 -33.61
N PRO A 5 1.63 -16.18 -34.00
CA PRO A 5 2.82 -16.58 -34.77
C PRO A 5 3.60 -17.76 -34.17
N ASP A 6 3.75 -17.78 -32.84
CA ASP A 6 4.53 -18.78 -32.11
C ASP A 6 3.65 -19.67 -31.21
N TYR A 7 2.39 -19.90 -31.60
CA TYR A 7 1.49 -20.74 -30.82
C TYR A 7 1.97 -22.20 -30.79
N VAL A 8 2.15 -22.73 -29.59
CA VAL A 8 2.37 -24.16 -29.34
C VAL A 8 1.14 -24.73 -28.63
N SER A 9 0.75 -25.95 -29.01
CA SER A 9 -0.36 -26.64 -28.34
C SER A 9 0.10 -27.17 -26.99
N PHE A 10 -0.68 -26.89 -25.95
CA PHE A 10 -0.49 -27.43 -24.61
C PHE A 10 -1.54 -28.51 -24.34
N LYS A 11 -1.21 -29.46 -23.45
CA LYS A 11 -2.22 -30.35 -22.88
C LYS A 11 -3.29 -29.50 -22.18
N HIS A 12 -4.55 -29.91 -22.29
CA HIS A 12 -5.63 -29.27 -21.55
C HIS A 12 -5.40 -29.44 -20.04
N PHE A 13 -5.50 -28.34 -19.30
CA PHE A 13 -5.46 -28.30 -17.85
C PHE A 13 -6.68 -27.52 -17.37
N ASP A 14 -7.46 -28.14 -16.48
CA ASP A 14 -8.50 -27.43 -15.76
C ASP A 14 -7.83 -26.49 -14.76
N GLY A 15 -8.16 -25.20 -14.82
CA GLY A 15 -7.62 -24.21 -13.91
C GLY A 15 -8.17 -24.40 -12.49
N SER A 16 -7.35 -24.11 -11.48
CA SER A 16 -7.82 -24.06 -10.09
C SER A 16 -8.67 -22.80 -9.86
N PRO A 17 -9.80 -22.89 -9.13
CA PRO A 17 -10.56 -21.72 -8.71
C PRO A 17 -9.69 -20.72 -7.94
N LEU A 18 -9.88 -19.42 -8.18
CA LEU A 18 -9.11 -18.38 -7.49
C LEU A 18 -9.36 -18.38 -5.97
N SER A 19 -10.56 -18.78 -5.53
CA SER A 19 -10.90 -18.95 -4.11
C SER A 19 -9.99 -19.94 -3.40
N ASP A 20 -9.60 -21.01 -4.09
CA ASP A 20 -8.80 -22.09 -3.52
C ASP A 20 -7.32 -21.69 -3.44
N LEU A 21 -6.87 -20.88 -4.41
CA LEU A 21 -5.51 -20.34 -4.45
C LEU A 21 -5.31 -19.16 -3.49
N PHE A 22 -6.35 -18.35 -3.28
CA PHE A 22 -6.33 -17.14 -2.47
C PHE A 22 -7.42 -17.19 -1.38
N PRO A 23 -7.31 -18.08 -0.38
CA PRO A 23 -8.36 -18.30 0.61
C PRO A 23 -8.60 -17.10 1.56
N ALA A 24 -7.66 -16.15 1.60
CA ALA A 24 -7.80 -14.91 2.37
C ALA A 24 -8.36 -13.73 1.55
N ALA A 25 -8.62 -13.94 0.25
CA ALA A 25 -9.20 -12.92 -0.61
C ALA A 25 -10.73 -12.90 -0.47
N GLY A 26 -11.29 -11.69 -0.38
CA GLY A 26 -12.73 -11.49 -0.50
C GLY A 26 -13.21 -11.64 -1.95
N ASP A 27 -14.51 -11.80 -2.14
CA ASP A 27 -15.13 -12.02 -3.45
C ASP A 27 -14.85 -10.87 -4.44
N ASP A 28 -14.81 -9.63 -3.95
CA ASP A 28 -14.51 -8.44 -4.75
C ASP A 28 -13.06 -8.41 -5.27
N LEU A 29 -12.10 -8.88 -4.48
CA LEU A 29 -10.73 -9.09 -4.90
C LEU A 29 -10.62 -10.24 -5.90
N LEU A 30 -11.34 -11.34 -5.67
CA LEU A 30 -11.36 -12.49 -6.60
C LEU A 30 -11.95 -12.08 -7.97
N GLU A 31 -12.98 -11.23 -7.98
CA GLU A 31 -13.55 -10.65 -9.20
C GLU A 31 -12.52 -9.80 -9.95
N LEU A 32 -11.80 -8.91 -9.25
CA LEU A 32 -10.72 -8.11 -9.83
C LEU A 32 -9.59 -8.97 -10.37
N LEU A 33 -9.17 -10.01 -9.66
CA LEU A 33 -8.14 -10.94 -10.13
C LEU A 33 -8.58 -11.66 -11.40
N GLY A 34 -9.83 -12.12 -11.48
CA GLY A 34 -10.38 -12.77 -12.66
C GLY A 34 -10.37 -11.87 -13.90
N SER A 35 -10.73 -10.59 -13.74
CA SER A 35 -10.73 -9.63 -14.84
C SER A 35 -9.32 -9.28 -15.33
N LEU A 36 -8.33 -9.20 -14.42
CA LEU A 36 -6.93 -8.92 -14.74
C LEU A 36 -6.22 -10.12 -15.38
N LEU A 37 -6.50 -11.33 -14.90
CA LEU A 37 -5.87 -12.58 -15.37
C LEU A 37 -6.55 -13.18 -16.61
N THR A 38 -7.53 -12.48 -17.19
CA THR A 38 -8.18 -12.92 -18.43
C THR A 38 -7.15 -13.06 -19.56
N ILE A 39 -7.06 -14.26 -20.13
CA ILE A 39 -6.06 -14.61 -21.16
C ILE A 39 -6.32 -13.89 -22.47
N ASN A 40 -7.59 -13.64 -22.82
CA ASN A 40 -7.94 -12.87 -24.01
C ASN A 40 -7.69 -11.37 -23.75
N PRO A 41 -6.71 -10.75 -24.43
CA PRO A 41 -6.36 -9.35 -24.18
C PRO A 41 -7.50 -8.38 -24.47
N ASN A 42 -8.38 -8.70 -25.43
CA ASN A 42 -9.54 -7.86 -25.76
C ASN A 42 -10.66 -7.92 -24.71
N LYS A 43 -10.65 -8.94 -23.84
CA LYS A 43 -11.61 -9.09 -22.74
C LYS A 43 -11.03 -8.71 -21.38
N ARG A 44 -9.71 -8.54 -21.28
CA ARG A 44 -9.03 -8.14 -20.06
C ARG A 44 -9.41 -6.71 -19.70
N CYS A 45 -9.69 -6.44 -18.44
CA CYS A 45 -10.05 -5.09 -18.01
C CYS A 45 -8.87 -4.13 -18.19
N ASN A 46 -9.17 -2.87 -18.50
CA ASN A 46 -8.18 -1.79 -18.47
C ASN A 46 -8.08 -1.16 -17.07
N CYS A 47 -7.13 -0.24 -16.90
CA CYS A 47 -6.88 0.41 -15.61
C CYS A 47 -8.13 1.16 -15.08
N THR A 48 -8.79 1.95 -15.93
CA THR A 48 -9.98 2.72 -15.54
C THR A 48 -11.13 1.82 -15.09
N GLN A 49 -11.37 0.73 -15.82
CA GLN A 49 -12.38 -0.26 -15.45
C GLN A 49 -12.05 -0.91 -14.11
N ALA A 50 -10.79 -1.33 -13.91
CA ALA A 50 -10.33 -1.95 -12.67
C ALA A 50 -10.52 -1.02 -11.46
N LEU A 51 -10.15 0.26 -11.58
CA LEU A 51 -10.30 1.25 -10.51
C LEU A 51 -11.75 1.53 -10.12
N HIS A 52 -12.71 1.26 -11.01
CA HIS A 52 -14.15 1.38 -10.73
C HIS A 52 -14.79 0.10 -10.17
N MET A 53 -14.02 -1.00 -10.01
CA MET A 53 -14.54 -2.24 -9.44
C MET A 53 -14.79 -2.12 -7.93
N GLY A 54 -15.65 -3.00 -7.39
CA GLY A 54 -16.03 -3.02 -5.98
C GLY A 54 -14.84 -3.02 -5.02
N TYR A 55 -13.76 -3.74 -5.35
CA TYR A 55 -12.56 -3.86 -4.53
C TYR A 55 -11.97 -2.51 -4.05
N PHE A 56 -12.02 -1.46 -4.88
CA PHE A 56 -11.45 -0.15 -4.54
C PHE A 56 -12.42 0.79 -3.80
N SER A 57 -13.68 0.39 -3.64
CA SER A 57 -14.75 1.20 -3.01
C SER A 57 -15.37 0.52 -1.79
N ASN A 58 -15.26 -0.80 -1.68
CA ASN A 58 -15.71 -1.60 -0.56
C ASN A 58 -14.80 -1.41 0.67
N ARG A 59 -15.26 -1.94 1.80
CA ARG A 59 -14.41 -2.10 2.99
C ARG A 59 -13.60 -3.40 2.86
N PRO A 60 -12.37 -3.45 3.39
CA PRO A 60 -11.66 -2.38 4.10
C PRO A 60 -11.05 -1.33 3.16
N PRO A 61 -11.01 -0.05 3.55
CA PRO A 61 -10.32 0.97 2.77
C PRO A 61 -8.81 0.70 2.74
N PRO A 62 -8.08 1.25 1.74
CA PRO A 62 -6.64 1.10 1.67
C PRO A 62 -5.97 1.72 2.91
N THR A 63 -4.87 1.09 3.35
CA THR A 63 -4.08 1.62 4.46
C THR A 63 -3.43 2.95 4.05
N PRO A 64 -3.65 4.05 4.78
CA PRO A 64 -2.99 5.32 4.49
C PRO A 64 -1.47 5.19 4.53
N GLY A 65 -0.75 5.95 3.71
CA GLY A 65 0.72 5.86 3.58
C GLY A 65 1.50 5.81 4.90
N PRO A 66 1.22 6.67 5.89
CA PRO A 66 1.89 6.63 7.19
C PRO A 66 1.63 5.36 8.02
N GLY A 67 0.51 4.68 7.78
CA GLY A 67 0.13 3.42 8.44
C GLY A 67 0.72 2.17 7.79
N LEU A 68 1.39 2.30 6.63
CA LEU A 68 2.02 1.16 5.99
C LEU A 68 3.23 0.66 6.82
N PRO A 69 3.35 -0.66 7.03
CA PRO A 69 4.49 -1.22 7.73
C PRO A 69 5.76 -0.96 6.93
N LEU A 70 6.80 -0.47 7.59
CA LEU A 70 8.12 -0.33 6.98
C LEU A 70 9.09 -1.38 7.50
N PRO A 71 10.05 -1.82 6.66
CA PRO A 71 11.21 -2.57 7.12
C PRO A 71 11.95 -1.84 8.25
N PRO A 72 12.53 -2.58 9.22
CA PRO A 72 13.16 -2.00 10.41
C PRO A 72 14.23 -0.96 10.05
N ASN A 73 15.11 -1.29 9.10
CA ASN A 73 16.20 -0.41 8.63
C ASN A 73 15.73 0.95 8.07
N ILE A 74 14.48 1.04 7.59
CA ILE A 74 13.90 2.28 7.06
C ILE A 74 13.18 3.05 8.17
N ARG A 75 12.51 2.33 9.09
CA ARG A 75 11.83 2.93 10.23
C ARG A 75 12.78 3.72 11.12
N ASP A 76 13.94 3.15 11.44
CA ASP A 76 14.93 3.79 12.31
C ASP A 76 15.45 5.12 11.71
N LYS A 77 15.64 5.17 10.39
CA LYS A 77 16.05 6.40 9.69
C LYS A 77 14.99 7.50 9.74
N ARG A 78 13.70 7.14 9.63
CA ARG A 78 12.60 8.11 9.73
C ARG A 78 12.45 8.67 11.14
N ASP A 79 12.60 7.82 12.16
CA ASP A 79 12.48 8.26 13.55
C ASP A 79 13.68 9.12 13.99
N GLN A 80 14.88 8.90 13.41
CA GLN A 80 16.04 9.79 13.59
C GLN A 80 15.88 11.17 12.93
N GLN A 81 15.09 11.28 11.85
CA GLN A 81 14.83 12.55 11.16
C GLN A 81 13.73 13.41 11.82
N LYS A 82 12.94 12.86 12.75
CA LYS A 82 12.00 13.70 13.52
C LYS A 82 12.82 14.65 14.40
N PRO A 83 12.67 15.98 14.25
CA PRO A 83 13.40 16.92 15.09
C PRO A 83 13.00 16.68 16.54
N THR A 84 13.96 16.22 17.35
CA THR A 84 13.74 16.07 18.79
C THR A 84 13.39 17.44 19.39
N LEU A 85 12.34 17.51 20.20
CA LEU A 85 11.90 18.74 20.89
C LEU A 85 13.02 19.43 21.69
N LYS A 86 14.09 18.70 22.04
CA LYS A 86 15.27 19.24 22.73
C LYS A 86 16.05 20.26 21.90
N ARG A 87 16.01 20.18 20.56
CA ARG A 87 16.75 21.11 19.69
C ARG A 87 16.03 22.44 19.47
N LYS A 88 14.73 22.51 19.79
CA LYS A 88 13.92 23.74 19.67
C LYS A 88 14.07 24.68 20.88
N ILE A 89 14.47 24.15 22.04
CA ILE A 89 14.67 24.96 23.27
C ILE A 89 16.02 25.71 23.23
N LEU A 90 17.04 25.17 22.56
CA LEU A 90 18.37 25.80 22.56
C LEU A 90 18.43 27.03 21.63
N ASP A 91 17.74 27.01 20.48
CA ASP A 91 17.76 28.14 19.53
C ASP A 91 16.98 29.36 20.05
N GLU A 92 15.90 29.15 20.81
CA GLU A 92 15.14 30.25 21.42
C GLU A 92 15.86 30.86 22.64
N SER A 93 16.78 30.10 23.26
CA SER A 93 17.54 30.56 24.42
C SER A 93 18.72 31.50 24.10
N THR A 94 18.99 31.78 22.82
CA THR A 94 20.08 32.68 22.40
C THR A 94 19.63 34.15 22.25
N PHE A 95 18.34 34.45 22.44
CA PHE A 95 17.82 35.82 22.44
C PHE A 95 17.16 36.16 23.78
N GLY A 96 17.98 36.64 24.73
CA GLY A 96 17.61 37.50 25.85
C GLY A 96 16.37 37.12 26.66
N GLY A 97 16.55 36.34 27.73
CA GLY A 97 15.50 36.12 28.72
C GLY A 97 16.01 35.51 30.03
N SER A 98 16.19 36.34 31.05
CA SER A 98 16.62 35.98 32.40
C SER A 98 15.74 34.90 33.04
N LEU A 99 16.35 33.80 33.49
CA LEU A 99 15.70 32.81 34.37
C LEU A 99 15.40 33.48 35.73
N ALA A 100 14.14 33.85 35.96
CA ALA A 100 13.68 34.44 37.21
C ALA A 100 13.94 33.48 38.40
N LYS A 101 14.77 33.93 39.35
CA LYS A 101 14.96 33.25 40.64
C LYS A 101 13.72 33.49 41.51
N LYS A 102 13.19 32.39 42.05
CA LYS A 102 12.01 32.26 42.90
C LYS A 102 12.09 33.17 44.15
N LEU A 103 11.04 33.95 44.44
CA LEU A 103 10.90 34.66 45.72
C LEU A 103 10.49 33.68 46.82
N GLN A 104 11.16 33.76 47.97
CA GLN A 104 10.72 33.18 49.25
C GLN A 104 10.04 34.28 50.06
N PHE A 105 8.88 33.95 50.65
CA PHE A 105 8.19 34.79 51.63
C PHE A 105 8.88 34.72 52.99
#